data_AF-A0A496L5P7-F1
#
_entry.id   AF-A0A496L5P7-F1
#
_cell.length_a   1.000
_cell.length_b   1.000
_cell.length_c   1.000
_cell.angle_alpha   90.00
_cell.angle_beta   90.00
_cell.angle_gamma   90.00
#
_symmetry.space_group_name_H-M   'P 1'
#
loop_
_entity.id
_entity.type
_entity.pdbx_description
1 polymer ?
#
loop_
_entity_poly.entity_id
_entity_poly.type
_entity_poly.pdbx_seq_one_letter_code
_entity_poly.pdbx_strand_id
1 'polypeptide(L)'
;MTKKASNSKKIINFFKDKKVQFIIGVVLLFVSAYLFLAIFSFISSGKNDQSIIAEYNTKRTEYVDKKSHRPLTDSDKADLQRIKKEMQKIQEKTENFTGYRGAVISETMINRWLGLGVFFICTFILVFALKLFGIKRISIWKALLFFVFLAVWTSLLLAFVLDNFITDSFIKFGGDTGAYIRDWLSANIGKLGTILVITGSGIIFAVLAIGGTIPFFKRIYRT
;
A
#
# COMPACT_ATOMS: atom_id res chain seq x y z
N MET A 1 26.58 -42.31 -6.98
CA MET A 1 25.27 -41.73 -7.39
C MET A 1 25.14 -40.31 -6.82
N THR A 2 25.35 -39.28 -7.62
CA THR A 2 25.21 -37.87 -7.20
C THR A 2 23.73 -37.48 -7.18
N LYS A 3 23.16 -37.29 -6.00
CA LYS A 3 21.77 -36.84 -5.83
C LYS A 3 21.60 -35.47 -6.49
N LYS A 4 20.92 -35.42 -7.64
CA LYS A 4 20.49 -34.20 -8.34
C LYS A 4 19.75 -33.31 -7.33
N ALA A 5 20.31 -32.14 -7.01
CA ALA A 5 19.69 -31.22 -6.07
C ALA A 5 18.27 -30.91 -6.55
N SER A 6 17.27 -31.21 -5.70
CA SER A 6 15.86 -30.91 -5.95
C SER A 6 15.69 -29.44 -6.36
N ASN A 7 14.82 -29.17 -7.32
CA ASN A 7 14.63 -27.85 -7.92
C ASN A 7 14.41 -26.76 -6.86
N SER A 8 13.74 -27.09 -5.76
CA SER A 8 13.50 -26.19 -4.61
C SER A 8 14.80 -25.77 -3.90
N LYS A 9 15.78 -26.67 -3.76
CA LYS A 9 17.09 -26.34 -3.16
C LYS A 9 17.88 -25.36 -4.02
N LYS A 10 17.77 -25.49 -5.35
CA LYS A 10 18.40 -24.53 -6.29
C LYS A 10 17.77 -23.14 -6.15
N ILE A 11 16.44 -23.05 -6.09
CA ILE A 11 15.72 -21.78 -5.90
C ILE A 11 16.10 -21.12 -4.57
N ILE A 12 16.12 -21.87 -3.47
CA ILE A 12 16.50 -21.34 -2.16
C ILE A 12 17.95 -20.82 -2.18
N ASN A 13 18.87 -21.55 -2.81
CA ASN A 13 20.26 -21.12 -2.92
C ASN A 13 20.41 -19.84 -3.77
N PHE A 14 19.61 -19.69 -4.82
CA PHE A 14 19.58 -18.47 -5.64
C PHE A 14 19.17 -17.24 -4.81
N PHE A 15 18.10 -17.31 -4.02
CA PHE A 15 17.67 -16.19 -3.16
C PHE A 15 18.59 -15.95 -1.94
N LYS A 16 19.50 -16.88 -1.64
CA LYS A 16 20.54 -16.71 -0.62
C LYS A 16 21.79 -16.02 -1.16
N ASP A 17 21.94 -15.92 -2.49
CA ASP A 17 23.08 -15.25 -3.11
C ASP A 17 23.07 -13.74 -2.73
N LYS A 18 24.23 -13.24 -2.30
CA LYS A 18 24.39 -11.86 -1.85
C LYS A 18 24.17 -10.83 -2.97
N LYS A 19 24.59 -11.15 -4.19
CA LYS A 19 24.37 -10.29 -5.36
C LYS A 19 22.87 -10.21 -5.67
N VAL A 20 22.17 -11.35 -5.62
CA VAL A 20 20.72 -11.40 -5.85
C VAL A 20 19.97 -10.61 -4.77
N GLN A 21 20.31 -10.80 -3.49
CA GLN A 21 19.71 -10.02 -2.39
C GLN A 21 19.94 -8.53 -2.56
N PHE A 22 21.16 -8.13 -2.92
CA PHE A 22 21.48 -6.73 -3.19
C PHE A 22 20.63 -6.15 -4.34
N ILE A 23 20.54 -6.84 -5.48
CA ILE A 23 19.72 -6.40 -6.62
C ILE A 23 18.24 -6.26 -6.23
N ILE A 24 17.68 -7.24 -5.53
CA ILE A 24 16.29 -7.18 -5.04
C ILE A 24 16.11 -5.99 -4.09
N GLY A 25 17.09 -5.75 -3.20
CA GLY A 25 17.10 -4.60 -2.31
C GLY A 25 17.05 -3.27 -3.06
N VAL A 26 17.83 -3.13 -4.14
CA VAL A 26 17.84 -1.91 -4.98
C VAL A 26 16.48 -1.69 -5.63
N VAL A 27 15.89 -2.74 -6.22
CA VAL A 27 14.56 -2.66 -6.82
C VAL A 27 13.51 -2.24 -5.79
N LEU A 28 13.51 -2.86 -4.60
CA LEU A 28 12.57 -2.52 -3.54
C LEU A 28 12.77 -1.10 -2.99
N LEU A 29 14.00 -0.60 -2.97
CA LEU A 29 14.28 0.78 -2.58
C LEU A 29 13.62 1.76 -3.56
N PHE A 30 13.77 1.55 -4.87
CA PHE A 30 13.10 2.39 -5.89
C PHE A 30 11.58 2.26 -5.83
N VAL A 31 11.05 1.05 -5.66
CA VAL A 31 9.61 0.83 -5.47
C VAL A 31 9.10 1.60 -4.25
N SER A 32 9.80 1.50 -3.12
CA SER A 32 9.41 2.22 -1.91
C SER A 32 9.46 3.74 -2.12
N ALA A 33 10.49 4.27 -2.76
CA ALA A 33 10.61 5.69 -3.05
C ALA A 33 9.49 6.18 -3.97
N TYR A 34 9.17 5.41 -5.02
CA TYR A 34 8.04 5.68 -5.91
C TYR A 34 6.71 5.74 -5.15
N LEU A 35 6.45 4.76 -4.28
CA LEU A 35 5.22 4.71 -3.48
C LEU A 35 5.11 5.90 -2.52
N PHE A 36 6.19 6.26 -1.83
CA PHE A 36 6.17 7.46 -0.97
C PHE A 36 5.89 8.71 -1.78
N LEU A 37 6.56 8.91 -2.93
CA LEU A 37 6.34 10.08 -3.77
C LEU A 37 4.91 10.13 -4.31
N ALA A 38 4.36 9.00 -4.73
CA ALA A 38 2.98 8.89 -5.21
C ALA A 38 1.97 9.29 -4.12
N ILE A 39 2.15 8.77 -2.90
CA ILE A 39 1.26 9.02 -1.76
C ILE A 39 1.37 10.48 -1.29
N PHE A 40 2.59 11.00 -1.13
CA PHE A 40 2.81 12.39 -0.75
C PHE A 40 2.23 13.36 -1.79
N SER A 41 2.43 13.08 -3.08
CA SER A 41 1.87 13.90 -4.15
C SER A 41 0.34 13.86 -4.14
N PHE A 42 -0.27 12.72 -3.83
CA PHE A 42 -1.73 12.55 -3.78
C PHE A 42 -2.40 13.37 -2.66
N ILE A 43 -1.71 13.63 -1.54
CA ILE A 43 -2.25 14.50 -0.48
C ILE A 43 -2.56 15.91 -1.02
N SER A 44 -1.85 16.37 -2.06
CA SER A 44 -2.10 17.67 -2.70
C SER A 44 -2.92 17.58 -3.98
N SER A 45 -2.68 16.57 -4.83
CA SER A 45 -3.29 16.45 -6.17
C SER A 45 -4.54 15.57 -6.22
N GLY A 46 -4.84 14.85 -5.13
CA GLY A 46 -5.80 13.74 -5.12
C GLY A 46 -7.21 14.13 -5.58
N LYS A 47 -7.69 15.33 -5.26
CA LYS A 47 -9.01 15.80 -5.70
C LYS A 47 -9.13 15.87 -7.22
N ASN A 48 -8.11 16.39 -7.91
CA ASN A 48 -8.10 16.46 -9.36
C ASN A 48 -7.80 15.09 -9.98
N ASP A 49 -6.83 14.37 -9.42
CA ASP A 49 -6.48 13.02 -9.88
C ASP A 49 -7.65 12.04 -9.83
N GLN A 50 -8.51 12.12 -8.80
CA GLN A 50 -9.71 11.28 -8.69
C GLN A 50 -10.71 11.52 -9.83
N SER A 51 -10.94 12.78 -10.21
CA SER A 51 -11.85 13.11 -11.32
C SER A 51 -11.31 12.58 -12.65
N ILE A 52 -9.99 12.67 -12.85
CA ILE A 52 -9.28 12.12 -14.02
C ILE A 52 -9.37 10.59 -14.04
N ILE A 53 -9.19 9.92 -12.90
CA ILE A 53 -9.34 8.46 -12.79
C ILE A 53 -10.77 8.04 -13.14
N ALA A 54 -11.78 8.80 -12.70
CA ALA A 54 -13.17 8.54 -13.05
C ALA A 54 -13.42 8.71 -14.56
N GLU A 55 -12.99 9.82 -15.16
CA GLU A 55 -13.09 10.06 -16.62
C GLU A 55 -12.42 8.93 -17.42
N TYR A 56 -11.22 8.52 -17.01
CA TYR A 56 -10.49 7.41 -17.63
C TYR A 56 -11.25 6.08 -17.52
N ASN A 57 -11.84 5.77 -16.36
CA ASN A 57 -12.57 4.50 -16.15
C ASN A 57 -13.84 4.43 -17.00
N THR A 58 -14.53 5.55 -17.21
CA THR A 58 -15.66 5.63 -18.15
C THR A 58 -15.21 5.29 -19.57
N LYS A 59 -14.14 5.93 -20.07
CA LYS A 59 -13.59 5.66 -21.41
C LYS A 59 -13.05 4.24 -21.55
N ARG A 60 -12.44 3.70 -20.50
CA ARG A 60 -11.99 2.31 -20.46
C ARG A 60 -13.16 1.35 -20.60
N THR A 61 -14.29 1.63 -19.96
CA THR A 61 -15.50 0.81 -20.05
C THR A 61 -16.06 0.84 -21.47
N GLU A 62 -16.16 2.03 -22.09
CA GLU A 62 -16.54 2.21 -23.50
C GLU A 62 -15.63 1.39 -24.45
N TYR A 63 -14.31 1.45 -24.26
CA TYR A 63 -13.34 0.66 -25.03
C TYR A 63 -13.56 -0.84 -24.88
N VAL A 64 -13.75 -1.32 -23.65
CA VAL A 64 -13.94 -2.74 -23.34
C VAL A 64 -15.24 -3.24 -23.96
N ASP A 65 -16.31 -2.45 -23.87
CA ASP A 65 -17.62 -2.77 -24.43
C ASP A 65 -17.58 -2.89 -25.96
N LYS A 66 -17.07 -1.87 -26.65
CA LYS A 66 -16.87 -1.90 -28.12
C LYS A 66 -15.99 -3.07 -28.57
N LYS A 67 -14.95 -3.41 -27.81
CA LYS A 67 -14.06 -4.54 -28.12
C LYS A 67 -14.71 -5.91 -27.91
N SER A 68 -15.76 -5.99 -27.09
CA SER A 68 -16.45 -7.23 -26.78
C SER A 68 -17.37 -7.71 -27.91
N HIS A 69 -17.93 -6.77 -28.68
CA HIS A 69 -18.73 -7.03 -29.87
C HIS A 69 -17.86 -7.52 -31.03
N ARG A 70 -17.78 -8.84 -31.25
CA ARG A 70 -17.05 -9.46 -32.38
C ARG A 70 -18.02 -10.10 -33.38
N PRO A 71 -17.69 -10.12 -34.70
CA PRO A 71 -16.44 -9.66 -35.33
C PRO A 71 -16.34 -8.14 -35.45
N LEU A 72 -15.13 -7.58 -35.23
CA LEU A 72 -14.87 -6.14 -35.36
C LEU A 72 -14.74 -5.75 -36.84
N THR A 73 -15.47 -4.72 -37.24
CA THR A 73 -15.29 -4.05 -38.53
C THR A 73 -14.03 -3.17 -38.52
N ASP A 74 -13.57 -2.72 -39.70
CA ASP A 74 -12.42 -1.80 -39.77
C ASP A 74 -12.73 -0.41 -39.19
N SER A 75 -14.00 0.00 -39.24
CA SER A 75 -14.48 1.20 -38.53
C SER A 75 -14.34 1.03 -37.02
N ASP A 76 -14.72 -0.13 -36.47
CA ASP A 76 -14.60 -0.41 -35.03
C ASP A 76 -13.14 -0.37 -34.58
N LYS A 77 -12.20 -0.86 -35.40
CA LYS A 77 -10.76 -0.78 -35.12
C LYS A 77 -10.29 0.68 -35.08
N ALA A 78 -10.75 1.52 -36.00
CA ALA A 78 -10.42 2.95 -36.03
C ALA A 78 -10.97 3.67 -34.78
N ASP A 79 -12.21 3.37 -34.38
CA ASP A 79 -12.82 3.88 -33.16
C ASP A 79 -12.04 3.48 -31.91
N LEU A 80 -11.66 2.21 -31.78
CA LEU A 80 -10.86 1.74 -30.65
C LEU A 80 -9.50 2.44 -30.56
N GLN A 81 -8.89 2.78 -31.70
CA GLN A 81 -7.67 3.58 -31.72
C GLN A 81 -7.92 5.01 -31.26
N ARG A 82 -9.04 5.63 -31.65
CA ARG A 82 -9.43 6.98 -31.16
C ARG A 82 -9.63 6.97 -29.65
N ILE A 83 -10.40 6.02 -29.13
CA ILE A 83 -10.64 5.88 -27.68
C ILE A 83 -9.32 5.65 -26.94
N LYS A 84 -8.42 4.82 -27.47
CA LYS A 84 -7.09 4.63 -26.87
C LYS A 84 -6.28 5.93 -26.79
N LYS A 85 -6.34 6.77 -27.83
CA LYS A 85 -5.69 8.10 -27.83
C LYS A 85 -6.36 9.06 -26.84
N GLU A 86 -7.68 9.04 -26.72
CA GLU A 86 -8.41 9.83 -25.72
C GLU A 86 -8.02 9.42 -24.30
N MET A 87 -7.95 8.12 -24.02
CA MET A 87 -7.49 7.60 -22.74
C MET A 87 -6.08 8.08 -22.40
N GLN A 88 -5.17 8.11 -23.37
CA GLN A 88 -3.81 8.64 -23.17
C GLN A 88 -3.85 10.14 -22.82
N LYS A 89 -4.62 10.94 -23.55
CA LYS A 89 -4.79 12.37 -23.24
C LYS A 89 -5.36 12.61 -21.84
N ILE A 90 -6.27 11.75 -21.37
CA ILE A 90 -6.80 11.83 -20.00
C ILE A 90 -5.71 11.56 -18.98
N GLN A 91 -4.88 10.52 -19.19
CA GLN A 91 -3.78 10.20 -18.29
C GLN A 91 -2.73 11.31 -18.19
N GLU A 92 -2.49 12.04 -19.28
CA GLU A 92 -1.56 13.18 -19.32
C GLU A 92 -2.02 14.38 -18.49
N LYS A 93 -3.33 14.48 -18.16
CA LYS A 93 -3.85 15.53 -17.29
C LYS A 93 -3.53 15.30 -15.80
N THR A 94 -3.07 14.10 -15.42
CA THR A 94 -2.80 13.77 -14.01
C THR A 94 -1.73 14.68 -13.43
N GLU A 95 -1.98 15.23 -12.23
CA GLU A 95 -1.07 16.15 -11.54
C GLU A 95 -0.13 15.43 -10.58
N ASN A 96 -0.41 14.17 -10.24
CA ASN A 96 0.51 13.36 -9.45
C ASN A 96 1.91 13.32 -10.07
N PHE A 97 2.93 13.60 -9.26
CA PHE A 97 4.33 13.64 -9.71
C PHE A 97 4.82 12.31 -10.29
N THR A 98 4.17 11.21 -9.89
CA THR A 98 4.49 9.87 -10.40
C THR A 98 3.57 9.42 -11.55
N GLY A 99 2.80 10.36 -12.10
CA GLY A 99 1.87 10.19 -13.22
C GLY A 99 0.58 9.47 -12.85
N TYR A 100 -0.24 9.17 -13.87
CA TYR A 100 -1.53 8.47 -13.73
C TYR A 100 -1.46 7.19 -12.88
N ARG A 101 -0.40 6.39 -13.04
CA ARG A 101 -0.25 5.14 -12.27
C ARG A 101 -0.05 5.41 -10.79
N GLY A 102 0.70 6.46 -10.46
CA GLY A 102 0.89 6.94 -9.11
C GLY A 102 -0.42 7.35 -8.46
N ALA A 103 -1.18 8.20 -9.14
CA ALA A 103 -2.50 8.64 -8.72
C ALA A 103 -3.43 7.45 -8.42
N VAL A 104 -3.50 6.46 -9.33
CA VAL A 104 -4.33 5.26 -9.15
C VAL A 104 -3.87 4.41 -7.97
N ILE A 105 -2.56 4.23 -7.80
CA ILE A 105 -1.99 3.47 -6.69
C ILE A 105 -2.32 4.16 -5.36
N SER A 106 -2.11 5.47 -5.28
CA SER A 106 -2.41 6.26 -4.08
C SER A 106 -3.89 6.28 -3.73
N GLU A 107 -4.77 6.51 -4.71
CA GLU A 107 -6.22 6.43 -4.54
C GLU A 107 -6.63 5.05 -3.99
N THR A 108 -6.06 3.99 -4.55
CA THR A 108 -6.36 2.63 -4.10
C THR A 108 -5.83 2.36 -2.69
N MET A 109 -4.60 2.77 -2.40
CA MET A 109 -3.92 2.50 -1.12
C MET A 109 -4.51 3.28 0.04
N ILE A 110 -4.83 4.56 -0.18
CA ILE A 110 -5.36 5.45 0.83
C ILE A 110 -6.87 5.22 0.96
N ASN A 111 -7.65 5.44 -0.11
CA ASN A 111 -9.10 5.45 0.04
C ASN A 111 -9.71 4.05 0.06
N ARG A 112 -9.27 3.17 -0.83
CA ARG A 112 -9.88 1.84 -1.01
C ARG A 112 -9.26 0.75 -0.14
N TRP A 113 -8.19 1.05 0.60
CA TRP A 113 -7.47 0.07 1.40
C TRP A 113 -7.31 0.51 2.86
N LEU A 114 -6.11 0.87 3.31
CA LEU A 114 -5.76 1.06 4.73
C LEU A 114 -5.73 2.54 5.17
N GLY A 115 -6.11 3.48 4.31
CA GLY A 115 -6.00 4.90 4.66
C GLY A 115 -4.54 5.32 4.83
N LEU A 116 -4.30 6.21 5.80
CA LEU A 116 -2.94 6.61 6.17
C LEU A 116 -2.15 5.49 6.86
N GLY A 117 -2.80 4.37 7.24
CA GLY A 117 -2.10 3.16 7.69
C GLY A 117 -1.12 2.62 6.65
N VAL A 118 -1.30 2.96 5.37
CA VAL A 118 -0.45 2.46 4.28
C VAL A 118 1.00 2.97 4.33
N PHE A 119 1.26 4.12 5.00
CA PHE A 119 2.62 4.61 5.22
C PHE A 119 3.49 3.59 5.98
N PHE A 120 2.91 2.80 6.88
CA PHE A 120 3.62 1.75 7.60
C PHE A 120 4.00 0.58 6.69
N ILE A 121 3.16 0.25 5.71
CA ILE A 121 3.47 -0.77 4.71
C ILE A 121 4.59 -0.29 3.78
N CYS A 122 4.55 0.95 3.31
CA CYS A 122 5.64 1.55 2.53
C CYS A 122 6.95 1.59 3.33
N THR A 123 6.89 1.96 4.62
CA THR A 123 8.06 1.97 5.51
C THR A 123 8.61 0.56 5.71
N PHE A 124 7.75 -0.46 5.83
CA PHE A 124 8.21 -1.85 5.90
C PHE A 124 8.96 -2.28 4.64
N ILE A 125 8.49 -1.91 3.44
CA ILE A 125 9.19 -2.20 2.18
C ILE A 125 10.58 -1.56 2.19
N LEU A 126 10.69 -0.31 2.64
CA LEU A 126 11.99 0.37 2.81
C LEU A 126 12.90 -0.38 3.79
N VAL A 127 12.40 -0.74 4.98
CA VAL A 127 13.17 -1.49 5.98
C VAL A 127 13.61 -2.85 5.44
N PHE A 128 12.75 -3.51 4.67
CA PHE A 128 13.06 -4.79 4.04
C PHE A 128 14.16 -4.63 2.98
N ALA A 129 14.10 -3.59 2.14
CA ALA A 129 15.16 -3.24 1.20
C ALA A 129 16.51 -3.02 1.91
N LEU A 130 16.52 -2.21 2.98
CA LEU A 130 17.72 -1.95 3.77
C LEU A 130 18.29 -3.21 4.45
N LYS A 131 17.41 -4.15 4.84
CA LYS A 131 17.85 -5.44 5.37
C LYS A 131 18.55 -6.27 4.29
N LEU A 132 18.06 -6.27 3.05
CA LEU A 132 18.67 -7.04 1.95
C LEU A 132 20.08 -6.53 1.60
N PHE A 133 20.37 -5.25 1.83
CA PHE A 133 21.73 -4.68 1.73
C PHE A 133 22.67 -5.14 2.85
N GLY A 134 22.18 -5.84 3.87
CA GLY A 134 22.97 -6.25 5.03
C GLY A 134 23.20 -5.13 6.05
N ILE A 135 22.56 -3.96 5.89
CA ILE A 135 22.75 -2.79 6.76
C ILE A 135 22.14 -3.04 8.16
N LYS A 136 20.99 -3.72 8.23
CA LYS A 136 20.28 -3.95 9.51
C LYS A 136 20.05 -5.43 9.80
N ARG A 137 20.49 -5.90 10.99
CA ARG A 137 20.17 -7.23 11.52
C ARG A 137 18.80 -7.23 12.22
N ILE A 138 17.72 -7.04 11.47
CA ILE A 138 16.35 -7.11 11.98
C ILE A 138 15.72 -8.45 11.60
N SER A 139 14.92 -9.06 12.47
CA SER A 139 14.07 -10.19 12.09
C SER A 139 12.91 -9.72 11.21
N ILE A 140 12.80 -10.23 9.97
CA ILE A 140 11.76 -9.79 9.01
C ILE A 140 10.38 -10.05 9.57
N TRP A 141 10.17 -11.23 10.16
CA TRP A 141 8.88 -11.60 10.73
C TRP A 141 8.47 -10.67 11.86
N LYS A 142 9.40 -10.28 12.74
CA LYS A 142 9.12 -9.31 13.81
C LYS A 142 8.80 -7.93 13.25
N ALA A 143 9.56 -7.47 12.26
CA ALA A 143 9.31 -6.20 11.59
C ALA A 143 7.96 -6.20 10.87
N LEU A 144 7.64 -7.25 10.13
CA LEU A 144 6.39 -7.40 9.40
C LEU A 144 5.19 -7.33 10.35
N LEU A 145 5.20 -8.12 11.43
CA LEU A 145 4.13 -8.10 12.43
C LEU A 145 3.97 -6.74 13.08
N PHE A 146 5.09 -6.06 13.38
CA PHE A 146 5.10 -4.71 13.94
C PHE A 146 4.44 -3.69 12.99
N PHE A 147 4.85 -3.66 11.73
CA PHE A 147 4.32 -2.70 10.75
C PHE A 147 2.89 -3.03 10.31
N VAL A 148 2.52 -4.30 10.20
CA VAL A 148 1.14 -4.71 9.89
C VAL A 148 0.20 -4.32 11.03
N PHE A 149 0.60 -4.54 12.29
CA PHE A 149 -0.19 -4.08 13.42
C PHE A 149 -0.37 -2.56 13.37
N LEU A 150 0.71 -1.79 13.22
CA LEU A 150 0.62 -0.33 13.12
C LEU A 150 -0.28 0.12 11.96
N ALA A 151 -0.15 -0.51 10.79
CA ALA A 151 -0.96 -0.18 9.62
C ALA A 151 -2.46 -0.37 9.89
N VAL A 152 -2.85 -1.55 10.38
CA VAL A 152 -4.27 -1.87 10.65
C VAL A 152 -4.80 -1.07 11.83
N TRP A 153 -4.01 -0.92 12.90
CA TRP A 153 -4.40 -0.18 14.09
C TRP A 153 -4.59 1.31 13.78
N THR A 154 -3.67 1.93 13.04
CA THR A 154 -3.82 3.33 12.62
C THR A 154 -4.98 3.50 11.64
N SER A 155 -5.17 2.58 10.70
CA SER A 155 -6.34 2.57 9.79
C SER A 155 -7.66 2.58 10.59
N LEU A 156 -7.81 1.68 11.57
CA LEU A 156 -8.98 1.63 12.45
C LEU A 156 -9.13 2.88 13.33
N LEU A 157 -8.04 3.36 13.95
CA LEU A 157 -8.07 4.55 14.78
C LEU A 157 -8.55 5.77 13.99
N LEU A 158 -7.98 6.00 12.80
CA LEU A 158 -8.33 7.15 11.98
C LEU A 158 -9.76 7.06 11.44
N ALA A 159 -10.23 5.86 11.07
CA ALA A 159 -11.63 5.64 10.70
C ALA A 159 -12.59 5.93 11.87
N PHE A 160 -12.20 5.56 13.09
CA PHE A 160 -13.03 5.79 14.28
C PHE A 160 -13.05 7.26 14.70
N VAL A 161 -11.89 7.94 14.63
CA VAL A 161 -11.74 9.32 15.10
C VAL A 161 -12.13 10.30 13.99
N LEU A 162 -11.39 10.33 12.88
CA LEU A 162 -11.47 11.43 11.91
C LEU A 162 -12.67 11.34 10.97
N ASP A 163 -13.07 10.15 10.50
CA ASP A 163 -14.17 10.03 9.54
C ASP A 163 -15.52 10.52 10.15
N ASN A 164 -15.64 10.56 11.48
CA ASN A 164 -16.78 11.15 12.17
C ASN A 164 -16.77 12.69 12.19
N PHE A 165 -15.60 13.32 12.05
CA PHE A 165 -15.43 14.77 12.07
C PHE A 165 -15.28 15.37 10.67
N ILE A 166 -14.73 14.62 9.72
CA ILE A 166 -14.42 15.09 8.37
C ILE A 166 -15.16 14.20 7.36
N THR A 167 -16.38 14.60 7.01
CA THR A 167 -17.28 13.80 6.16
C THR A 167 -17.10 14.05 4.66
N ASP A 168 -16.74 15.27 4.26
CA ASP A 168 -16.59 15.69 2.86
C ASP A 168 -15.11 15.87 2.45
N SER A 169 -14.31 14.83 2.70
CA SER A 169 -12.91 14.79 2.32
C SER A 169 -12.70 13.81 1.17
N PHE A 170 -11.92 14.24 0.17
CA PHE A 170 -11.45 13.35 -0.91
C PHE A 170 -10.51 12.25 -0.39
N ILE A 171 -9.98 12.40 0.83
CA ILE A 171 -9.20 11.40 1.56
C ILE A 171 -10.07 10.75 2.64
N LYS A 172 -10.20 9.43 2.58
CA LYS A 172 -10.68 8.57 3.66
C LYS A 172 -9.50 8.21 4.56
N PHE A 173 -9.39 8.86 5.71
CA PHE A 173 -8.20 8.77 6.56
C PHE A 173 -7.93 7.36 7.08
N GLY A 174 -8.99 6.63 7.43
CA GLY A 174 -8.90 5.22 7.79
C GLY A 174 -9.00 4.23 6.64
N GLY A 175 -9.34 4.70 5.43
CA GLY A 175 -9.65 3.88 4.27
C GLY A 175 -10.86 2.96 4.46
N ASP A 176 -11.25 2.26 3.39
CA ASP A 176 -12.39 1.35 3.44
C ASP A 176 -12.19 0.20 4.45
N THR A 177 -10.95 -0.27 4.67
CA THR A 177 -10.67 -1.34 5.65
C THR A 177 -10.90 -0.86 7.08
N GLY A 178 -10.42 0.34 7.42
CA GLY A 178 -10.61 0.91 8.76
C GLY A 178 -12.08 1.19 9.05
N ALA A 179 -12.81 1.75 8.08
CA ALA A 179 -14.24 1.98 8.17
C ALA A 179 -15.02 0.67 8.34
N TYR A 180 -14.69 -0.36 7.56
CA TYR A 180 -15.32 -1.68 7.69
C TYR A 180 -15.11 -2.29 9.08
N ILE A 181 -13.87 -2.28 9.60
CA ILE A 181 -13.57 -2.84 10.93
C ILE A 181 -14.26 -2.03 12.04
N ARG A 182 -14.30 -0.70 11.90
CA ARG A 182 -15.01 0.20 12.82
C ARG A 182 -16.50 -0.13 12.88
N ASP A 183 -17.14 -0.28 11.72
CA ASP A 183 -18.57 -0.54 11.62
C ASP A 183 -18.90 -1.92 12.19
N TRP A 184 -18.07 -2.92 11.89
CA TRP A 184 -18.20 -4.26 12.46
C TRP A 184 -18.02 -4.25 13.99
N LEU A 185 -17.00 -3.58 14.53
CA LEU A 185 -16.81 -3.48 15.99
C LEU A 185 -17.97 -2.72 16.66
N SER A 186 -18.37 -1.59 16.09
CA SER A 186 -19.42 -0.76 16.68
C SER A 186 -20.78 -1.46 16.67
N ALA A 187 -21.05 -2.30 15.66
CA ALA A 187 -22.27 -3.10 15.60
C ALA A 187 -22.29 -4.25 16.62
N ASN A 188 -21.14 -4.88 16.92
CA ASN A 188 -21.08 -6.04 17.79
C ASN A 188 -20.90 -5.69 19.28
N ILE A 189 -20.08 -4.67 19.59
CA ILE A 189 -19.71 -4.32 20.97
C ILE A 189 -19.99 -2.85 21.34
N GLY A 190 -20.64 -2.11 20.44
CA GLY A 190 -20.96 -0.70 20.63
C GLY A 190 -19.77 0.24 20.44
N LYS A 191 -20.06 1.54 20.38
CA LYS A 191 -19.04 2.60 20.23
C LYS A 191 -18.06 2.63 21.41
N LEU A 192 -18.55 2.48 22.64
CA LEU A 192 -17.72 2.41 23.85
C LEU A 192 -16.80 1.18 23.85
N GLY A 193 -17.32 0.01 23.47
CA GLY A 193 -16.50 -1.20 23.35
C GLY A 193 -15.41 -1.05 22.29
N THR A 194 -15.73 -0.41 21.17
CA THR A 194 -14.75 -0.11 20.10
C THR A 194 -13.62 0.78 20.61
N ILE A 195 -13.92 1.82 21.41
CA ILE A 195 -12.90 2.66 22.06
C ILE A 195 -11.98 1.83 22.95
N LEU A 196 -12.55 0.93 23.77
CA LEU A 196 -11.77 0.06 24.65
C LEU A 196 -10.87 -0.90 23.87
N VAL A 197 -11.34 -1.44 22.75
CA VAL A 197 -10.52 -2.31 21.88
C VAL A 197 -9.36 -1.53 21.25
N ILE A 198 -9.61 -0.35 20.69
CA ILE A 198 -8.56 0.47 20.05
C ILE A 198 -7.51 0.89 21.08
N THR A 199 -7.95 1.45 22.20
CA THR A 199 -7.06 1.93 23.27
C THR A 199 -6.32 0.79 23.98
N GLY A 200 -7.04 -0.26 24.38
CA GLY A 200 -6.48 -1.44 25.04
C GLY A 200 -5.45 -2.16 24.18
N SER A 201 -5.77 -2.43 22.90
CA SER A 201 -4.80 -3.05 21.97
C SER A 201 -3.59 -2.15 21.72
N GLY A 202 -3.78 -0.83 21.63
CA GLY A 202 -2.69 0.14 21.50
C GLY A 202 -1.75 0.14 22.71
N ILE A 203 -2.30 0.10 23.93
CA ILE A 203 -1.51 0.01 25.17
C ILE A 203 -0.74 -1.31 25.23
N ILE A 204 -1.42 -2.45 24.99
CA ILE A 204 -0.78 -3.78 24.97
C ILE A 204 0.38 -3.79 23.98
N PHE A 205 0.16 -3.29 22.77
CA PHE A 205 1.21 -3.22 21.76
C PHE A 205 2.37 -2.31 22.17
N ALA A 206 2.08 -1.12 22.74
CA ALA A 206 3.11 -0.21 23.22
C ALA A 206 3.98 -0.86 24.30
N VAL A 207 3.39 -1.57 25.26
CA VAL A 207 4.11 -2.30 26.31
C VAL A 207 5.01 -3.39 25.71
N LEU A 208 4.49 -4.19 24.79
CA LEU A 208 5.27 -5.25 24.12
C LEU A 208 6.40 -4.68 23.26
N ALA A 209 6.14 -3.59 22.55
CA ALA A 209 7.13 -2.89 21.74
C ALA A 209 8.25 -2.33 22.62
N ILE A 210 7.93 -1.61 23.70
CA ILE A 210 8.91 -1.02 24.62
C ILE A 210 9.72 -2.12 25.33
N GLY A 211 9.06 -3.14 25.87
CA GLY A 211 9.72 -4.25 26.58
C GLY A 211 10.71 -5.03 25.70
N GLY A 212 10.42 -5.17 24.41
CA GLY A 212 11.36 -5.74 23.43
C GLY A 212 12.50 -4.81 23.03
N THR A 213 12.31 -3.48 23.15
CA THR A 213 13.28 -2.46 22.73
C THR A 213 14.27 -2.08 23.85
N ILE A 214 13.87 -2.21 25.13
CA ILE A 214 14.75 -1.96 26.29
C ILE A 214 16.02 -2.83 26.28
N PRO A 215 15.97 -4.16 26.06
CA PRO A 215 17.17 -4.99 25.95
C PRO A 215 18.04 -4.62 24.73
N PHE A 216 17.41 -4.15 23.64
CA PHE A 216 18.12 -3.73 22.42
C PHE A 216 18.97 -2.47 22.68
N PHE A 217 18.41 -1.43 23.29
CA PHE A 217 19.16 -0.23 23.66
C PHE A 217 20.20 -0.51 24.75
N LYS A 218 19.87 -1.33 25.76
CA LYS A 218 20.86 -1.75 26.77
C LYS A 218 22.05 -2.52 26.17
N ARG A 219 21.89 -3.20 25.02
CA ARG A 219 22.99 -3.89 24.34
C ARG A 219 23.86 -2.96 23.50
N ILE A 220 23.30 -1.86 23.01
CA ILE A 220 24.03 -0.83 22.24
C ILE A 220 24.88 0.04 23.18
N TYR A 221 24.33 0.42 24.34
CA TYR A 221 25.02 1.27 25.33
C TYR A 221 26.05 0.54 26.21
N ARG A 222 26.24 -0.77 26.01
CA ARG A 222 27.21 -1.59 26.78
C ARG A 222 28.47 -1.92 25.98
N THR A 223 28.78 -1.11 24.98
CA THR A 223 30.09 -1.06 24.30
C THR A 223 30.81 0.17 24.81
#